data_AF-A0A7J7GD69-F1
#
_entry.id   AF-A0A7J7GD69-F1
#
_cell.length_a   1.000
_cell.length_b   1.000
_cell.length_c   1.000
_cell.angle_alpha   90.00
_cell.angle_beta   90.00
_cell.angle_gamma   90.00
#
_symmetry.space_group_name_H-M   'P 1'
#
loop_
_entity.id
_entity.type
_entity.pdbx_description
1 polymer ?
#
loop_
_entity_poly.entity_id
_entity_poly.type
_entity_poly.pdbx_seq_one_letter_code
_entity_poly.pdbx_strand_id
1 'polypeptide(L)'
;MAETTNKQLYEEEEEDYIGDLSQFLPSETTAPSKSSVNVSSKFHMQEEKERNTLASLESTIPQSNIGFKLLKQMGYTPGSMLGKEGSGLAEPVGLEIQRTRARIGREDRRKEKRKREDERMEWERGKDEALMEDFGCRHKEQWRSRRIVVNYHKAKAALEQLENKEVVAEADKDEEDAENEEEEEEIITEEELHGTRSLELGRLQEATLNFG
;
A
#
# COMPACT_ATOMS: atom_id res chain seq x y z
N MET A 1 -4.86 -92.64 56.41
CA MET A 1 -5.07 -91.74 57.57
C MET A 1 -3.70 -91.12 57.81
N ALA A 2 -3.37 -90.03 57.11
CA ALA A 2 -3.57 -88.63 57.53
C ALA A 2 -2.77 -88.33 58.82
N GLU A 3 -2.00 -87.27 59.00
CA GLU A 3 -1.64 -86.03 58.28
C GLU A 3 -0.55 -85.41 59.19
N THR A 4 0.56 -84.87 58.68
CA THR A 4 1.34 -83.89 59.45
C THR A 4 1.89 -82.79 58.54
N THR A 5 1.28 -81.61 58.74
CA THR A 5 1.86 -80.27 58.70
C THR A 5 2.69 -79.89 57.49
N ASN A 6 2.16 -78.97 56.67
CA ASN A 6 3.03 -77.91 56.17
C ASN A 6 2.30 -76.57 56.19
N LYS A 7 2.92 -75.65 56.94
CA LYS A 7 2.52 -74.27 57.16
C LYS A 7 3.23 -73.48 56.06
N GLN A 8 2.51 -73.01 55.05
CA GLN A 8 3.02 -72.02 54.10
C GLN A 8 2.05 -70.84 54.18
N LEU A 9 2.42 -69.85 55.00
CA LEU A 9 3.15 -68.65 54.59
C LEU A 9 2.30 -67.84 53.60
N TYR A 10 1.61 -66.86 54.18
CA TYR A 10 1.13 -65.68 53.51
C TYR A 10 2.35 -64.92 53.00
N GLU A 11 2.56 -64.90 51.69
CA GLU A 11 3.32 -63.84 51.04
C GLU A 11 2.29 -62.94 50.37
N GLU A 12 2.34 -61.66 50.74
CA GLU A 12 1.61 -60.57 50.11
C GLU A 12 1.95 -60.57 48.62
N GLU A 13 0.97 -60.87 47.77
CA GLU A 13 0.99 -60.41 46.38
C GLU A 13 0.79 -58.90 46.44
N GLU A 14 1.89 -58.13 46.46
CA GLU A 14 1.86 -56.74 46.03
C GLU A 14 1.43 -56.75 44.56
N GLU A 15 0.13 -56.56 44.35
CA GLU A 15 -0.44 -56.29 43.04
C GLU A 15 0.36 -55.14 42.42
N ASP A 16 1.12 -55.45 41.35
CA ASP A 16 1.69 -54.51 40.40
C ASP A 16 0.55 -53.73 39.72
N TYR A 17 -0.06 -52.84 40.51
CA TYR A 17 -1.21 -51.99 40.21
C TYR A 17 -0.76 -50.70 39.53
N ILE A 18 0.26 -50.74 38.67
CA ILE A 18 0.47 -49.68 37.66
C ILE A 18 0.96 -50.38 36.40
N GLY A 19 0.02 -51.07 35.75
CA GLY A 19 0.23 -51.66 34.43
C GLY A 19 0.66 -50.60 33.42
N ASP A 20 1.66 -50.97 32.62
CA ASP A 20 2.29 -50.15 31.59
C ASP A 20 1.24 -49.41 30.73
N LEU A 21 1.23 -48.08 30.85
CA LEU A 21 0.37 -47.18 30.06
C LEU A 21 0.98 -46.86 28.68
N SER A 22 2.13 -47.44 28.30
CA SER A 22 2.75 -47.24 26.98
C SER A 22 1.84 -47.66 25.82
N GLN A 23 0.90 -48.57 26.08
CA GLN A 23 -0.12 -49.05 25.14
C GLN A 23 -1.25 -48.03 24.89
N PHE A 24 -1.41 -47.02 25.77
CA PHE A 24 -2.37 -45.91 25.58
C PHE A 24 -1.72 -44.63 25.06
N LEU A 25 -0.39 -44.55 25.09
CA LEU A 25 0.33 -43.53 24.34
C LEU A 25 0.33 -43.99 22.87
N PRO A 26 -0.20 -43.21 21.92
CA PRO A 26 -0.01 -43.52 20.51
C PRO A 26 1.49 -43.63 20.28
N SER A 27 1.94 -44.76 19.70
CA SER A 27 3.35 -45.04 19.45
C SER A 27 4.01 -43.76 18.98
N GLU A 28 5.10 -43.33 19.64
CA GLU A 28 5.87 -42.17 19.22
C GLU A 28 6.21 -42.35 17.75
N THR A 29 5.35 -41.80 16.89
CA THR A 29 5.66 -41.63 15.50
C THR A 29 6.75 -40.60 15.55
N THR A 30 7.97 -41.09 15.43
CA THR A 30 9.09 -40.32 14.93
C THR A 30 8.52 -39.48 13.80
N ALA A 31 8.25 -38.22 14.11
CA ALA A 31 7.62 -37.35 13.14
C ALA A 31 8.60 -37.32 11.97
N PRO A 32 8.23 -37.76 10.75
CA PRO A 32 9.09 -37.53 9.63
C PRO A 32 9.31 -36.02 9.60
N SER A 33 10.57 -35.60 9.69
CA SER A 33 10.97 -34.21 9.60
C SER A 33 10.17 -33.60 8.45
N LYS A 34 9.18 -32.75 8.76
CA LYS A 34 8.38 -32.11 7.73
C LYS A 34 9.34 -31.22 6.97
N SER A 35 9.76 -31.70 5.81
CA SER A 35 10.55 -30.97 4.86
C SER A 35 9.89 -29.61 4.64
N SER A 36 10.70 -28.58 4.69
CA SER A 36 10.37 -27.14 4.63
C SER A 36 9.71 -26.71 3.29
N VAL A 37 9.16 -27.63 2.51
CA VAL A 37 8.80 -27.43 1.09
C VAL A 37 7.28 -27.24 0.88
N ASN A 38 6.42 -27.53 1.85
CA ASN A 38 4.96 -27.65 1.63
C ASN A 38 4.08 -26.56 2.27
N VAL A 39 4.67 -25.44 2.68
CA VAL A 39 3.89 -24.32 3.26
C VAL A 39 3.39 -23.37 2.16
N SER A 40 4.22 -23.09 1.14
CA SER A 40 3.86 -22.22 0.01
C SER A 40 2.67 -22.76 -0.81
N SER A 41 2.64 -24.07 -1.07
CA SER A 41 1.56 -24.72 -1.81
C SER A 41 0.20 -24.61 -1.11
N LYS A 42 0.17 -24.70 0.22
CA LYS A 42 -1.07 -24.55 1.01
C LYS A 42 -1.61 -23.12 0.99
N PHE A 43 -0.73 -22.11 1.02
CA PHE A 43 -1.14 -20.72 0.92
C PHE A 43 -1.75 -20.40 -0.46
N HIS A 44 -1.12 -20.86 -1.55
CA HIS A 44 -1.68 -20.70 -2.90
C HIS A 44 -3.05 -21.39 -3.05
N MET A 45 -3.18 -22.60 -2.51
CA MET A 45 -4.44 -23.35 -2.56
C MET A 45 -5.56 -22.68 -1.74
N GLN A 46 -5.21 -21.90 -0.71
CA GLN A 46 -6.18 -21.15 0.09
C GLN A 46 -6.65 -19.89 -0.64
N GLU A 47 -5.73 -19.16 -1.29
CA GLU A 47 -6.09 -18.00 -2.13
C GLU A 47 -7.00 -18.41 -3.30
N GLU A 48 -6.75 -19.57 -3.91
CA GLU A 48 -7.59 -20.09 -4.99
C GLU A 48 -9.00 -20.44 -4.49
N LYS A 49 -9.10 -21.08 -3.31
CA LYS A 49 -10.40 -21.36 -2.67
C LYS A 49 -11.15 -20.08 -2.32
N GLU A 50 -10.45 -19.09 -1.77
CA GLU A 50 -11.02 -17.76 -1.48
C GLU A 50 -11.57 -17.12 -2.76
N ARG A 51 -10.77 -17.11 -3.84
CA ARG A 51 -11.18 -16.59 -5.14
C ARG A 51 -12.41 -17.31 -5.67
N ASN A 52 -12.42 -18.64 -5.63
CA ASN A 52 -13.55 -19.44 -6.07
C ASN A 52 -14.79 -19.20 -5.20
N THR A 53 -14.62 -19.00 -3.89
CA THR A 53 -15.73 -18.70 -2.97
C THR A 53 -16.33 -17.34 -3.29
N LEU A 54 -15.51 -16.31 -3.48
CA LEU A 54 -15.96 -14.96 -3.84
C LEU A 54 -16.66 -14.95 -5.21
N ALA A 55 -16.09 -15.62 -6.21
CA ALA A 55 -16.72 -15.75 -7.52
C ALA A 55 -18.06 -16.51 -7.45
N SER A 56 -18.13 -17.55 -6.61
CA SER A 56 -19.37 -18.31 -6.40
C SER A 56 -20.45 -17.50 -5.68
N LEU A 57 -20.07 -16.55 -4.82
CA LEU A 57 -21.02 -15.63 -4.18
C LEU A 57 -21.54 -14.58 -5.17
N GLU A 58 -20.72 -14.15 -6.12
CA GLU A 58 -21.10 -13.19 -7.16
C GLU A 58 -22.02 -13.82 -8.21
N SER A 59 -21.80 -15.10 -8.54
CA SER A 59 -22.60 -15.80 -9.56
C SER A 59 -23.95 -16.30 -9.02
N THR A 60 -25.03 -16.12 -9.79
CA THR A 60 -26.33 -16.74 -9.49
C THR A 60 -26.30 -18.26 -9.69
N ILE A 61 -27.04 -19.02 -8.87
CA ILE A 61 -27.16 -20.47 -9.02
C ILE A 61 -27.79 -20.82 -10.38
N PRO A 62 -27.18 -21.73 -11.18
CA PRO A 62 -27.70 -22.07 -12.50
C PRO A 62 -29.03 -22.83 -12.42
N GLN A 63 -29.90 -22.64 -13.42
CA GLN A 63 -31.23 -23.28 -13.46
C GLN A 63 -31.20 -24.81 -13.57
N SER A 64 -30.09 -25.37 -14.05
CA SER A 64 -29.87 -26.82 -14.15
C SER A 64 -29.65 -27.47 -12.77
N ASN A 65 -29.25 -26.69 -11.76
CA ASN A 65 -29.00 -27.15 -10.40
C ASN A 65 -30.27 -27.75 -9.79
N ILE A 66 -30.14 -28.92 -9.14
CA ILE A 66 -31.25 -29.64 -8.53
C ILE A 66 -31.95 -28.79 -7.46
N GLY A 67 -31.17 -28.03 -6.67
CA GLY A 67 -31.70 -27.13 -5.64
C GLY A 67 -32.53 -26.00 -6.23
N PHE A 68 -32.10 -25.41 -7.36
CA PHE A 68 -32.88 -24.39 -8.06
C PHE A 68 -34.21 -24.94 -8.58
N LYS A 69 -34.21 -26.14 -9.16
CA LYS A 69 -35.44 -26.82 -9.61
C LYS A 69 -36.40 -27.08 -8.47
N LEU A 70 -35.88 -27.53 -7.32
CA LEU A 70 -36.70 -27.76 -6.12
C LEU A 70 -37.28 -26.45 -5.58
N LEU A 71 -36.48 -25.40 -5.46
CA LEU A 71 -36.96 -24.07 -5.06
C LEU A 71 -38.09 -23.60 -5.97
N LYS A 72 -37.90 -23.71 -7.29
CA LYS A 72 -38.93 -23.35 -8.28
C LYS A 72 -40.23 -24.15 -8.09
N GLN A 73 -40.13 -25.44 -7.79
CA GLN A 73 -41.30 -26.29 -7.50
C GLN A 73 -42.02 -25.87 -6.21
N MET A 74 -41.29 -25.34 -5.24
CA MET A 74 -41.84 -24.78 -3.99
C MET A 74 -42.39 -23.34 -4.16
N GLY A 75 -42.41 -22.81 -5.38
CA GLY A 75 -42.95 -21.48 -5.67
C GLY A 75 -41.93 -20.34 -5.63
N TYR A 76 -40.63 -20.63 -5.56
CA TYR A 76 -39.60 -19.61 -5.76
C TYR A 76 -39.60 -19.12 -7.21
N THR A 77 -39.69 -17.81 -7.39
CA THR A 77 -39.51 -17.15 -8.70
C THR A 77 -38.14 -16.47 -8.74
N PRO A 78 -37.37 -16.61 -9.84
CA PRO A 78 -36.07 -15.95 -9.95
C PRO A 78 -36.21 -14.43 -9.79
N GLY A 79 -35.46 -13.85 -8.84
CA GLY A 79 -35.54 -12.43 -8.51
C GLY A 79 -36.52 -12.08 -7.40
N SER A 80 -37.35 -13.04 -6.92
CA SER A 80 -38.15 -12.83 -5.71
C SER A 80 -37.34 -13.13 -4.46
N MET A 81 -37.51 -12.30 -3.45
CA MET A 81 -37.01 -12.55 -2.10
C MET A 81 -37.78 -13.70 -1.45
N LEU A 82 -37.12 -14.44 -0.56
CA LEU A 82 -37.72 -15.54 0.18
C LEU A 82 -38.55 -15.02 1.37
N GLY A 83 -39.62 -15.72 1.75
CA GLY A 83 -40.47 -15.37 2.89
C GLY A 83 -41.91 -15.03 2.49
N LYS A 84 -42.84 -15.02 3.45
CA LYS A 84 -44.28 -14.85 3.21
C LYS A 84 -44.64 -13.56 2.45
N GLU A 85 -43.92 -12.49 2.74
CA GLU A 85 -44.09 -11.17 2.11
C GLU A 85 -42.90 -10.80 1.20
N GLY A 86 -42.00 -11.76 0.93
CA GLY A 86 -40.74 -11.45 0.24
C GLY A 86 -39.81 -10.56 1.06
N SER A 87 -39.84 -10.65 2.39
CA SER A 87 -39.02 -9.82 3.29
C SER A 87 -37.58 -10.34 3.50
N GLY A 88 -37.21 -11.45 2.87
CA GLY A 88 -35.87 -12.03 2.97
C GLY A 88 -34.83 -11.27 2.15
N LEU A 89 -33.55 -11.51 2.43
CA LEU A 89 -32.45 -10.96 1.63
C LEU A 89 -32.37 -11.68 0.28
N ALA A 90 -32.32 -10.91 -0.82
CA ALA A 90 -32.11 -11.44 -2.17
C ALA A 90 -30.63 -11.72 -2.44
N GLU A 91 -29.75 -10.89 -1.90
CA GLU A 91 -28.31 -11.00 -2.07
C GLU A 91 -27.67 -11.79 -0.92
N PRO A 92 -26.64 -12.61 -1.23
CA PRO A 92 -25.92 -13.32 -0.19
C PRO A 92 -25.17 -12.35 0.73
N VAL A 93 -25.04 -12.73 2.00
CA VAL A 93 -24.31 -11.92 2.99
C VAL A 93 -22.81 -11.89 2.64
N GLY A 94 -22.22 -10.69 2.66
CA GLY A 94 -20.79 -10.50 2.42
C GLY A 94 -19.91 -11.24 3.44
N LEU A 95 -18.82 -11.82 2.96
CA LEU A 95 -17.86 -12.56 3.80
C LEU A 95 -16.50 -11.86 3.83
N GLU A 96 -15.91 -11.75 5.01
CA GLU A 96 -14.52 -11.34 5.20
C GLU A 96 -13.69 -12.59 5.54
N ILE A 97 -12.83 -13.01 4.61
CA ILE A 97 -12.02 -14.22 4.79
C ILE A 97 -10.67 -13.84 5.41
N GLN A 98 -10.42 -14.35 6.61
CA GLN A 98 -9.13 -14.19 7.29
C GLN A 98 -8.13 -15.24 6.82
N ARG A 99 -7.00 -14.79 6.28
CA ARG A 99 -5.92 -15.65 5.76
C ARG A 99 -5.02 -16.20 6.85
N THR A 100 -4.90 -15.46 7.95
CA THR A 100 -4.00 -15.78 9.04
C THR A 100 -4.78 -16.24 10.27
N ARG A 101 -4.12 -17.02 11.13
CA ARG A 101 -4.65 -17.39 12.46
C ARG A 101 -4.45 -16.27 13.49
N ALA A 102 -4.38 -15.02 13.04
CA ALA A 102 -4.26 -13.87 13.92
C ALA A 102 -5.56 -13.71 14.72
N ARG A 103 -5.49 -12.97 15.83
CA ARG A 103 -6.69 -12.62 16.59
C ARG A 103 -7.51 -11.61 15.80
N ILE A 104 -8.83 -11.67 15.96
CA ILE A 104 -9.74 -10.68 15.42
C ILE A 104 -9.32 -9.27 15.89
N GLY A 105 -9.26 -8.31 14.96
CA GLY A 105 -8.79 -6.94 15.20
C GLY A 105 -7.31 -6.68 14.92
N ARG A 106 -6.50 -7.70 14.57
CA ARG A 106 -5.17 -7.47 13.99
C ARG A 106 -5.23 -7.50 12.47
N GLU A 107 -4.59 -6.54 11.84
CA GLU A 107 -4.51 -6.46 10.39
C GLU A 107 -3.59 -7.56 9.84
N ASP A 108 -3.96 -8.14 8.69
CA ASP A 108 -3.10 -9.11 8.02
C ASP A 108 -1.78 -8.43 7.64
N ARG A 109 -0.65 -9.13 7.86
CA ARG A 109 0.71 -8.61 7.58
C ARG A 109 0.87 -8.04 6.16
N ARG A 110 0.14 -8.58 5.18
CA ARG A 110 0.15 -8.08 3.79
C ARG A 110 -0.58 -6.73 3.65
N LYS A 111 -1.67 -6.54 4.37
CA LYS A 111 -2.46 -5.31 4.37
C LYS A 111 -1.73 -4.20 5.13
N GLU A 112 -1.12 -4.54 6.27
CA GLU A 112 -0.24 -3.64 7.02
C GLU A 112 0.96 -3.18 6.18
N LYS A 113 1.59 -4.10 5.43
CA LYS A 113 2.71 -3.77 4.55
C LYS A 113 2.32 -2.77 3.46
N ARG A 114 1.17 -2.98 2.79
CA ARG A 114 0.67 -2.05 1.76
C ARG A 114 0.41 -0.66 2.34
N LYS A 115 -0.29 -0.61 3.47
CA LYS A 115 -0.56 0.66 4.18
C LYS A 115 0.73 1.41 4.52
N ARG A 116 1.74 0.71 5.01
CA ARG A 116 3.06 1.29 5.34
C ARG A 116 3.83 1.77 4.10
N GLU A 117 3.64 1.13 2.96
CA GLU A 117 4.22 1.57 1.68
C GLU A 117 3.52 2.82 1.16
N ASP A 118 2.19 2.90 1.24
CA ASP A 118 1.40 4.08 0.86
C ASP A 118 1.77 5.30 1.71
N GLU A 119 1.86 5.13 3.04
CA GLU A 119 2.29 6.18 3.97
C GLU A 119 3.72 6.67 3.64
N ARG A 120 4.61 5.77 3.22
CA ARG A 120 5.97 6.14 2.81
C ARG A 120 5.97 6.96 1.53
N MET A 121 5.19 6.54 0.53
CA MET A 121 5.09 7.28 -0.73
C MET A 121 4.52 8.68 -0.51
N GLU A 122 3.52 8.80 0.36
CA GLU A 122 2.95 10.10 0.71
C GLU A 122 3.93 11.00 1.45
N TRP A 123 4.73 10.42 2.35
CA TRP A 123 5.81 11.14 3.03
C TRP A 123 6.88 11.65 2.06
N GLU A 124 7.37 10.81 1.13
CA GLU A 124 8.35 11.25 0.14
C GLU A 124 7.77 12.33 -0.78
N ARG A 125 6.50 12.19 -1.19
CA ARG A 125 5.81 13.24 -1.96
C ARG A 125 5.77 14.58 -1.22
N GLY A 126 5.42 14.56 0.07
CA GLY A 126 5.41 15.79 0.88
C GLY A 126 6.79 16.40 1.07
N LYS A 127 7.83 15.56 1.13
CA LYS A 127 9.23 16.01 1.21
C LYS A 127 9.70 16.67 -0.09
N ASP A 128 9.36 16.09 -1.25
CA ASP A 128 9.68 16.67 -2.56
C ASP A 128 8.95 18.00 -2.78
N GLU A 129 7.68 18.08 -2.37
CA GLU A 129 6.87 19.29 -2.43
C GLU A 129 7.47 20.42 -1.57
N ALA A 130 7.85 20.11 -0.33
CA ALA A 130 8.51 21.06 0.57
C ALA A 130 9.87 21.53 0.02
N LEU A 131 10.66 20.61 -0.56
CA LEU A 131 11.92 20.95 -1.19
C LEU A 131 11.72 21.91 -2.36
N MET A 132 10.69 21.71 -3.18
CA MET A 132 10.40 22.57 -4.34
C MET A 132 9.93 23.97 -3.93
N GLU A 133 9.19 24.09 -2.83
CA GLU A 133 8.77 25.39 -2.28
C GLU A 133 9.98 26.24 -1.82
N ASP A 134 10.94 25.60 -1.15
CA ASP A 134 12.19 26.24 -0.71
C ASP A 134 13.03 26.76 -1.89
N PHE A 135 13.14 25.98 -2.99
CA PHE A 135 13.86 26.40 -4.20
C PHE A 135 13.22 27.63 -4.85
N GLY A 136 11.89 27.67 -4.93
CA GLY A 136 11.16 28.81 -5.48
C GLY A 136 11.35 30.10 -4.65
N CYS A 137 11.41 29.99 -3.33
CA CYS A 137 11.58 31.15 -2.44
C CYS A 137 12.98 31.77 -2.57
N ARG A 138 14.04 30.95 -2.58
CA ARG A 138 15.42 31.44 -2.69
C ARG A 138 15.68 32.15 -4.01
N HIS A 139 15.13 31.64 -5.10
CA HIS A 139 15.27 32.29 -6.40
C HIS A 139 14.58 33.66 -6.36
N LYS A 140 13.31 33.73 -5.95
CA LYS A 140 12.54 34.99 -5.85
C LYS A 140 13.23 36.05 -4.98
N GLU A 141 13.90 35.65 -3.90
CA GLU A 141 14.64 36.56 -3.02
C GLU A 141 15.88 37.17 -3.70
N GLN A 142 16.60 36.37 -4.50
CA GLN A 142 17.74 36.86 -5.28
C GLN A 142 17.31 37.87 -6.36
N TRP A 143 16.21 37.60 -7.07
CA TRP A 143 15.65 38.53 -8.05
C TRP A 143 15.22 39.86 -7.42
N ARG A 144 14.53 39.81 -6.26
CA ARG A 144 14.15 41.01 -5.51
C ARG A 144 15.38 41.85 -5.13
N SER A 145 16.45 41.19 -4.67
CA SER A 145 17.68 41.86 -4.28
C SER A 145 18.38 42.51 -5.48
N ARG A 146 18.47 41.80 -6.61
CA ARG A 146 19.07 42.34 -7.85
C ARG A 146 18.29 43.54 -8.38
N ARG A 147 16.96 43.47 -8.37
CA ARG A 147 16.09 44.58 -8.82
C ARG A 147 16.23 45.84 -7.96
N ILE A 148 16.45 45.70 -6.66
CA ILE A 148 16.74 46.84 -5.76
C ILE A 148 18.06 47.51 -6.17
N VAL A 149 19.09 46.73 -6.48
CA VAL A 149 20.41 47.24 -6.91
C VAL A 149 20.29 47.98 -8.24
N VAL A 150 19.63 47.40 -9.25
CA VAL A 150 19.38 48.04 -10.55
C VAL A 150 18.63 49.37 -10.36
N ASN A 151 17.54 49.37 -9.59
CA ASN A 151 16.77 50.59 -9.30
C ASN A 151 17.60 51.67 -8.62
N TYR A 152 18.48 51.29 -7.68
CA TYR A 152 19.40 52.22 -7.03
C TYR A 152 20.38 52.84 -8.02
N HIS A 153 20.98 52.04 -8.91
CA HIS A 153 21.88 52.55 -9.94
C HIS A 153 21.18 53.47 -10.94
N LYS A 154 19.96 53.12 -11.38
CA LYS A 154 19.13 53.97 -12.25
C LYS A 154 18.79 55.31 -11.61
N ALA A 155 18.38 55.29 -10.33
CA ALA A 155 18.11 56.51 -9.57
C ALA A 155 19.38 57.35 -9.35
N LYS A 156 20.53 56.71 -9.11
CA LYS A 156 21.81 57.39 -8.95
C LYS A 156 22.25 58.08 -10.25
N ALA A 157 22.13 57.41 -11.40
CA ALA A 157 22.44 57.99 -12.70
C ALA A 157 21.53 59.20 -13.02
N ALA A 158 20.23 59.09 -12.74
CA ALA A 158 19.30 60.21 -12.89
C ALA A 158 19.61 61.40 -11.97
N LEU A 159 20.04 61.14 -10.72
CA LEU A 159 20.52 62.19 -9.81
C LEU A 159 21.79 62.86 -10.34
N GLU A 160 22.75 62.08 -10.84
CA GLU A 160 24.00 62.60 -11.41
C GLU A 160 23.76 63.47 -12.66
N GLN A 161 22.79 63.08 -13.50
CA GLN A 161 22.30 63.92 -14.60
C GLN A 161 21.71 65.25 -14.12
N LEU A 162 21.02 65.27 -12.98
CA LEU A 162 20.44 66.48 -12.39
C LEU A 162 21.48 67.31 -11.59
N GLU A 163 22.52 66.67 -11.05
CA GLU A 163 23.51 67.27 -10.14
C GLU A 163 24.71 67.89 -10.88
N ASN A 164 24.97 67.52 -12.15
CA ASN A 164 25.92 68.20 -13.04
C ASN A 164 25.23 69.41 -13.72
N LYS A 165 25.54 70.69 -13.38
CA LYS A 165 26.71 71.48 -13.82
C LYS A 165 27.05 71.24 -15.31
N GLU A 166 26.72 72.24 -16.14
CA GLU A 166 27.25 72.53 -17.49
C GLU A 166 27.70 71.34 -18.35
N VAL A 167 26.84 70.96 -19.30
CA VAL A 167 27.03 69.94 -20.33
C VAL A 167 28.39 70.06 -21.03
N VAL A 168 29.27 69.07 -20.82
CA VAL A 168 30.18 68.59 -21.87
C VAL A 168 29.79 67.14 -22.12
N ALA A 169 29.22 66.93 -23.31
CA ALA A 169 28.78 65.63 -23.79
C ALA A 169 29.97 64.67 -23.90
N GLU A 170 29.90 63.55 -23.20
CA GLU A 170 30.36 62.27 -23.73
C GLU A 170 29.15 61.33 -23.71
N ALA A 171 28.41 61.38 -24.83
CA ALA A 171 27.64 60.23 -25.27
C ALA A 171 28.65 59.14 -25.69
N ASP A 172 28.19 57.90 -25.72
CA ASP A 172 28.90 56.69 -26.16
C ASP A 172 29.50 55.88 -25.00
N LYS A 173 28.64 55.20 -24.23
CA LYS A 173 28.83 53.78 -23.85
C LYS A 173 27.77 53.09 -22.98
N ASP A 174 26.78 53.81 -22.42
CA ASP A 174 25.93 53.20 -21.37
C ASP A 174 24.46 52.94 -21.78
N GLU A 175 24.03 53.31 -22.98
CA GLU A 175 22.64 53.07 -23.44
C GLU A 175 22.44 51.68 -24.06
N GLU A 176 23.46 51.07 -24.69
CA GLU A 176 23.34 49.71 -25.27
C GLU A 176 23.29 48.59 -24.21
N ASP A 177 23.96 48.77 -23.06
CA ASP A 177 23.96 47.76 -21.99
C ASP A 177 22.65 47.76 -21.17
N ALA A 178 21.92 48.89 -21.13
CA ALA A 178 20.65 48.98 -20.40
C ALA A 178 19.46 48.38 -21.17
N GLU A 179 19.44 48.50 -22.50
CA GLU A 179 18.40 47.88 -23.33
C GLU A 179 18.61 46.35 -23.43
N ASN A 180 19.85 45.88 -23.52
CA ASN A 180 20.16 44.44 -23.58
C ASN A 180 19.82 43.70 -22.26
N GLU A 181 19.92 44.35 -21.10
CA GLU A 181 19.51 43.76 -19.81
C GLU A 181 17.98 43.80 -19.58
N GLU A 182 17.26 44.81 -20.09
CA GLU A 182 15.79 44.84 -20.04
C GLU A 182 15.16 43.75 -20.94
N GLU A 183 15.79 43.41 -22.09
CA GLU A 183 15.39 42.25 -22.91
C GLU A 183 15.67 40.90 -22.22
N GLU A 184 16.78 40.76 -21.49
CA GLU A 184 17.07 39.54 -20.70
C GLU A 184 16.10 39.36 -19.52
N GLU A 185 15.53 40.43 -18.97
CA GLU A 185 14.49 40.37 -17.92
C GLU A 185 13.12 39.89 -18.46
N GLU A 186 12.84 39.98 -19.76
CA GLU A 186 11.57 39.53 -20.37
C GLU A 186 11.61 38.08 -20.92
N ILE A 187 12.79 37.46 -21.07
CA ILE A 187 12.92 36.19 -21.82
C ILE A 187 12.71 34.90 -20.99
N ILE A 188 12.62 34.94 -19.66
CA ILE A 188 12.14 33.78 -18.88
C ILE A 188 10.63 33.91 -18.66
N THR A 189 9.89 33.70 -19.74
CA THR A 189 8.42 33.59 -19.70
C THR A 189 8.00 32.34 -18.91
N GLU A 190 6.80 32.36 -18.31
CA GLU A 190 6.21 31.23 -17.57
C GLU A 190 6.26 29.89 -18.36
N GLU A 191 6.41 29.94 -19.69
CA GLU A 191 6.56 28.77 -20.56
C GLU A 191 7.84 27.96 -20.35
N GLU A 192 8.98 28.57 -20.00
CA GLU A 192 10.23 27.81 -19.78
C GLU A 192 10.19 27.01 -18.46
N LEU A 193 9.50 27.57 -17.47
CA LEU A 193 9.23 26.92 -16.18
C LEU A 193 8.20 25.78 -16.33
N HIS A 194 7.26 25.89 -17.27
CA HIS A 194 6.33 24.83 -17.64
C HIS A 194 6.94 23.78 -18.60
N GLY A 195 7.91 24.15 -19.43
CA GLY A 195 8.59 23.27 -20.39
C GLY A 195 9.43 22.18 -19.72
N THR A 196 10.08 22.49 -18.61
CA THR A 196 10.82 21.51 -17.79
C THR A 196 9.89 20.44 -17.19
N ARG A 197 8.68 20.83 -16.77
CA ARG A 197 7.64 19.93 -16.21
C ARG A 197 7.12 18.91 -17.23
N SER A 198 6.96 19.31 -18.51
CA SER A 198 6.51 18.39 -19.57
C SER A 198 7.59 17.39 -20.00
N LEU A 199 8.86 17.81 -20.00
CA LEU A 199 9.99 16.93 -20.37
C LEU A 199 10.30 15.89 -19.29
N GLU A 200 10.05 16.18 -18.00
CA GLU A 200 10.20 15.19 -16.93
C GLU A 200 9.07 14.15 -16.91
N LEU A 201 7.82 14.57 -17.17
CA LEU A 201 6.68 13.64 -17.25
C LEU A 201 6.81 12.66 -18.43
N GLY A 202 7.34 13.12 -19.57
CA GLY A 202 7.63 12.25 -20.72
C GLY A 202 8.71 11.19 -20.42
N ARG A 203 9.78 11.57 -19.72
CA ARG A 203 10.84 10.63 -19.31
C ARG A 203 10.37 9.59 -18.30
N LEU A 204 9.45 9.97 -17.39
CA LEU A 204 8.83 9.05 -16.44
C LEU A 204 7.89 8.05 -17.13
N GLN A 205 7.14 8.46 -18.17
CA GLN A 205 6.31 7.53 -18.94
C GLN A 205 7.15 6.55 -19.78
N GLU A 206 8.23 6.98 -20.41
CA GLU A 206 9.14 6.08 -21.15
C GLU A 206 9.86 5.07 -20.24
N ALA A 207 10.23 5.49 -19.02
CA ALA A 207 10.83 4.59 -18.03
C ALA A 207 9.85 3.50 -17.56
N THR A 208 8.55 3.80 -17.48
CA THR A 208 7.52 2.81 -17.12
C THR A 208 7.17 1.86 -18.26
N LEU A 209 7.32 2.27 -19.52
CA LEU A 209 7.07 1.42 -20.70
C LEU A 209 8.22 0.46 -21.01
N ASN A 210 9.46 0.79 -20.64
CA ASN A 210 10.63 -0.06 -20.86
C ASN A 210 10.85 -1.15 -19.78
N PHE A 211 9.95 -1.25 -18.78
CA PHE A 211 10.02 -2.23 -17.69
C PHE A 211 8.88 -3.28 -17.72
N GLY A 212 8.18 -3.40 -18.85
CA GLY A 212 7.15 -4.41 -19.12
C GLY A 212 7.66 -5.61 -19.93
#